data_AF-A0A453AF30-F1
#
_entry.id   AF-A0A453AF30-F1
#
_cell.length_a   1.000
_cell.length_b   1.000
_cell.length_c   1.000
_cell.angle_alpha   90.00
_cell.angle_beta   90.00
_cell.angle_gamma   90.00
#
_symmetry.space_group_name_H-M   'P 1'
#
loop_
_entity.id
_entity.type
_entity.pdbx_description
1 polymer ?
#
loop_
_entity_poly.entity_id
_entity_poly.type
_entity_poly.pdbx_seq_one_letter_code
_entity_poly.pdbx_strand_id
1 'polypeptide(L)'
;MIRHLLVAADRYAMERLKLVCQSILCQNLNVDTVATTWALADQHSCDKLKDACLEYIACSNAMDAVVETQGYKNLKVTDPSLIVDLLESTKKIRNA
;
A
#
# COMPACT_ATOMS: atom_id res chain seq x y z
N MET A 1 5.63 13.47 -1.79
CA MET A 1 6.24 14.11 -0.61
C MET A 1 5.94 13.34 0.69
N ILE A 2 4.67 13.05 1.03
CA ILE A 2 4.33 12.31 2.27
C ILE A 2 5.01 10.94 2.39
N ARG A 3 5.18 10.20 1.28
CA ARG A 3 5.94 8.94 1.26
C ARG A 3 7.35 9.10 1.83
N HIS A 4 8.11 10.09 1.35
CA HIS A 4 9.46 10.36 1.85
C HIS A 4 9.46 10.77 3.32
N LEU A 5 8.42 11.47 3.78
CA LEU A 5 8.25 11.82 5.18
C LEU A 5 7.96 10.58 6.03
N LEU A 6 7.18 9.61 5.53
CA LEU A 6 6.98 8.33 6.22
C LEU A 6 8.29 7.55 6.35
N VAL A 7 9.08 7.46 5.26
CA VAL A 7 10.40 6.80 5.27
C VAL A 7 11.32 7.47 6.30
N ALA A 8 11.36 8.80 6.34
CA ALA A 8 12.15 9.53 7.32
C ALA A 8 11.62 9.29 8.75
N ALA A 9 10.32 9.37 8.96
CA ALA A 9 9.70 9.15 10.27
C ALA A 9 10.02 7.76 10.81
N ASP A 10 9.96 6.73 9.96
CA ASP A 10 10.35 5.36 10.30
C ASP A 10 11.85 5.26 10.64
N ARG A 11 12.72 5.81 9.78
CA ARG A 11 14.18 5.81 9.98
C ARG A 11 14.61 6.49 11.27
N TYR A 12 13.91 7.54 11.68
CA TYR A 12 14.21 8.31 12.90
C TYR A 12 13.33 7.92 14.10
N ALA A 13 12.59 6.80 14.02
CA ALA A 13 11.69 6.30 15.08
C ALA A 13 10.70 7.38 15.60
N MET A 14 10.24 8.26 14.71
CA MET A 14 9.27 9.31 15.02
C MET A 14 7.84 8.76 14.90
N GLU A 15 7.43 7.93 15.86
CA GLU A 15 6.17 7.19 15.84
C GLU A 15 4.93 8.06 15.61
N ARG A 16 4.82 9.21 16.31
CA ARG A 16 3.69 10.14 16.10
C ARG A 16 3.64 10.68 14.67
N LEU A 17 4.79 11.00 14.09
CA LEU A 17 4.86 11.49 12.71
C LEU A 17 4.56 10.38 11.71
N LYS A 18 5.02 9.16 11.99
CA LYS A 18 4.73 7.96 11.19
C LYS A 18 3.23 7.72 11.12
N LEU A 19 2.52 7.81 12.25
CA LEU A 19 1.06 7.69 12.31
C LEU A 19 0.32 8.79 11.53
N VAL A 20 0.76 10.04 11.63
CA VAL A 20 0.18 11.15 10.85
C VAL A 20 0.35 10.92 9.35
N CYS A 21 1.54 10.49 8.92
CA CYS A 21 1.80 10.17 7.52
C CYS A 21 0.93 9.01 7.02
N GLN A 22 0.75 7.96 7.83
CA GLN A 22 -0.16 6.85 7.52
C GLN A 22 -1.61 7.33 7.36
N SER A 23 -2.10 8.19 8.27
CA SER A 23 -3.45 8.73 8.19
C SER A 23 -3.68 9.55 6.91
N ILE A 24 -2.72 10.41 6.55
CA ILE A 24 -2.80 11.21 5.31
C ILE A 24 -2.78 10.30 4.08
N LEU A 25 -1.90 9.28 4.06
CA LEU A 25 -1.84 8.33 2.94
C LEU A 25 -3.12 7.53 2.80
N CYS A 26 -3.71 7.10 3.91
CA CYS A 26 -4.98 6.37 3.94
C CYS A 26 -6.15 7.22 3.39
N GLN A 27 -6.20 8.51 3.73
CA GLN A 27 -7.23 9.43 3.24
C GLN A 27 -7.08 9.78 1.76
N ASN A 28 -5.86 9.70 1.23
CA ASN A 28 -5.54 10.03 -0.17
C ASN A 28 -5.27 8.78 -1.02
N LEU A 29 -5.79 7.62 -0.62
CA LEU A 29 -5.71 6.41 -1.43
C LEU A 29 -6.47 6.62 -2.74
N ASN A 30 -5.82 6.29 -3.83
CA ASN A 30 -6.42 6.27 -5.16
C ASN A 30 -5.93 5.03 -5.90
N VAL A 31 -6.62 4.68 -6.98
CA VAL A 31 -6.31 3.48 -7.78
C VAL A 31 -4.86 3.51 -8.27
N ASP A 32 -4.38 4.65 -8.76
CA ASP A 32 -3.03 4.80 -9.32
C ASP A 32 -1.89 4.63 -8.30
N THR A 33 -2.17 4.94 -7.04
CA THR A 33 -1.15 5.04 -5.99
C THR A 33 -1.27 3.96 -4.94
N VAL A 34 -2.40 3.25 -4.82
CA VAL A 34 -2.63 2.24 -3.78
C VAL A 34 -1.58 1.13 -3.83
N ALA A 35 -1.18 0.67 -5.03
CA ALA A 35 -0.14 -0.36 -5.15
C ALA A 35 1.20 0.12 -4.57
N THR A 36 1.62 1.34 -4.91
CA THR A 36 2.85 1.93 -4.38
C THR A 36 2.76 2.27 -2.88
N THR A 37 1.56 2.58 -2.36
CA THR A 37 1.33 2.83 -0.93
C THR A 37 1.38 1.53 -0.15
N TRP A 38 0.80 0.46 -0.68
CA TRP A 38 0.84 -0.85 -0.08
C TRP A 38 2.28 -1.37 0.05
N ALA A 39 3.07 -1.29 -1.03
CA ALA A 39 4.48 -1.71 -1.01
C ALA A 39 5.30 -0.92 0.03
N LEU A 40 5.03 0.38 0.15
CA LEU A 40 5.68 1.24 1.13
C LEU A 40 5.21 0.94 2.58
N ALA A 41 3.95 0.56 2.75
CA ALA A 41 3.41 0.14 4.05
C ALA A 41 3.99 -1.21 4.49
N ASP A 42 4.15 -2.15 3.56
CA ASP A 42 4.79 -3.45 3.80
C ASP A 42 6.26 -3.29 4.23
N GLN A 43 7.02 -2.47 3.48
CA GLN A 43 8.43 -2.21 3.76
C GLN A 43 8.69 -1.57 5.14
N HIS A 44 7.77 -0.71 5.62
CA HIS A 44 7.92 0.02 6.89
C HIS A 44 7.07 -0.56 8.03
N SER A 45 6.60 -1.80 7.90
CA SER A 45 5.75 -2.49 8.90
C SER A 45 4.59 -1.62 9.40
N CYS A 46 3.90 -0.95 8.48
CA CYS A 46 2.75 -0.09 8.77
C CYS A 46 1.45 -0.88 8.61
N ASP A 47 1.17 -1.79 9.54
CA ASP A 47 0.07 -2.77 9.41
C ASP A 47 -1.29 -2.12 9.13
N LYS A 48 -1.64 -1.04 9.84
CA LYS A 48 -2.91 -0.33 9.62
C LYS A 48 -3.05 0.25 8.21
N LEU A 49 -1.97 0.80 7.67
CA LEU A 49 -1.97 1.35 6.30
C LEU A 49 -1.99 0.21 5.28
N LYS A 50 -1.30 -0.89 5.56
CA LYS A 50 -1.29 -2.10 4.73
C LYS A 50 -2.69 -2.69 4.61
N ASP A 51 -3.39 -2.85 5.73
CA ASP A 51 -4.76 -3.36 5.78
C ASP A 51 -5.74 -2.45 5.03
N ALA A 52 -5.66 -1.14 5.25
CA ALA A 52 -6.51 -0.18 4.53
C ALA A 52 -6.28 -0.20 3.01
N CYS A 53 -5.02 -0.37 2.57
CA CYS A 53 -4.71 -0.55 1.15
C CYS A 53 -5.29 -1.86 0.61
N LEU A 54 -5.19 -2.95 1.38
CA LEU A 54 -5.73 -4.25 0.99
C LEU A 54 -7.26 -4.23 0.90
N GLU A 55 -7.95 -3.59 1.84
CA GLU A 55 -9.42 -3.41 1.80
C GLU A 55 -9.83 -2.60 0.57
N TYR A 56 -9.12 -1.51 0.27
CA TYR A 56 -9.39 -0.71 -0.93
C TYR A 56 -9.25 -1.55 -2.21
N ILE A 57 -8.19 -2.35 -2.30
CA ILE A 57 -7.92 -3.21 -3.47
C ILE A 57 -8.91 -4.38 -3.56
N ALA A 58 -9.29 -4.97 -2.42
CA ALA A 58 -10.24 -6.09 -2.36
C ALA A 58 -11.66 -5.70 -2.79
N CYS A 59 -11.97 -4.40 -2.85
CA CYS A 59 -13.20 -3.91 -3.46
C CYS A 59 -13.24 -4.34 -4.94
N SER A 60 -14.31 -5.04 -5.35
CA SER A 60 -14.42 -5.84 -6.59
C SER A 60 -14.16 -5.09 -7.91
N ASN A 61 -14.06 -3.75 -7.87
CA ASN A 61 -13.84 -2.87 -9.01
C ASN A 61 -12.47 -2.15 -8.98
N ALA A 62 -11.78 -2.15 -7.84
CA ALA A 62 -10.50 -1.48 -7.69
C ALA A 62 -9.37 -2.34 -8.26
N MET A 63 -9.40 -3.67 -8.09
CA MET A 63 -8.26 -4.51 -8.47
C MET A 63 -7.98 -4.51 -9.98
N ASP A 64 -9.00 -4.61 -10.83
CA ASP A 64 -8.81 -4.55 -12.29
C ASP A 64 -8.23 -3.21 -12.72
N ALA A 65 -8.68 -2.13 -12.08
CA ALA A 65 -8.16 -0.78 -12.34
C ALA A 65 -6.73 -0.62 -11.83
N VAL A 66 -6.39 -1.20 -10.66
CA VAL A 66 -5.04 -1.18 -10.06
C VAL A 66 -4.04 -1.93 -10.92
N VAL A 67 -4.42 -3.07 -11.50
CA VAL A 67 -3.54 -3.87 -12.39
C VAL A 67 -3.11 -3.08 -13.63
N GLU A 68 -3.98 -2.18 -14.12
CA GLU A 68 -3.66 -1.33 -15.26
C GLU A 68 -2.75 -0.15 -14.94
N THR A 69 -2.57 0.18 -13.67
CA THR A 69 -1.77 1.34 -13.24
C THR A 69 -0.29 1.15 -13.49
N GLN A 70 0.39 2.27 -13.76
CA GLN A 70 1.84 2.28 -13.87
C GLN A 70 2.51 1.88 -12.54
N GLY A 71 1.89 2.21 -11.41
CA GLY A 71 2.37 1.81 -10.08
C GLY A 71 2.47 0.30 -9.92
N TYR A 72 1.43 -0.43 -10.33
CA TYR A 72 1.42 -1.90 -10.32
C TYR A 72 2.39 -2.50 -11.33
N LYS A 73 2.45 -1.95 -12.55
CA LYS A 73 3.38 -2.38 -13.60
C LYS A 73 4.85 -2.21 -13.17
N ASN A 74 5.18 -1.11 -12.48
CA ASN A 74 6.50 -0.88 -11.93
C ASN A 74 6.83 -1.87 -10.81
N LEU A 75 5.88 -2.10 -9.89
CA LEU A 75 6.05 -3.09 -8.82
C LEU A 75 6.31 -4.49 -9.36
N LYS A 76 5.62 -4.89 -10.43
CA LYS A 76 5.85 -6.18 -11.10
C LYS A 76 7.28 -6.35 -11.62
N VAL A 77 7.95 -5.26 -12.01
CA VAL A 77 9.34 -5.28 -12.49
C VAL A 77 10.33 -5.19 -11.33
N THR A 78 10.04 -4.35 -10.34
CA THR A 78 10.96 -4.10 -9.21
C THR A 78 10.97 -5.25 -8.22
N ASP A 79 9.80 -5.80 -7.87
CA ASP A 79 9.71 -6.85 -6.86
C ASP A 79 8.47 -7.77 -7.09
N PRO A 80 8.63 -8.87 -7.83
CA PRO A 80 7.52 -9.77 -8.15
C PRO A 80 6.90 -10.49 -6.94
N SER A 81 7.67 -10.72 -5.87
CA SER A 81 7.18 -11.39 -4.64
C SER A 81 6.11 -10.56 -3.95
N LEU A 82 6.30 -9.24 -3.86
CA LEU A 82 5.35 -8.30 -3.30
C LEU A 82 3.99 -8.34 -4.01
N ILE A 83 3.97 -8.56 -5.32
CA ILE A 83 2.72 -8.73 -6.08
C ILE A 83 2.01 -10.03 -5.70
N VAL A 84 2.75 -11.12 -5.52
CA VAL A 84 2.18 -12.41 -5.11
C VAL A 84 1.56 -12.28 -3.72
N ASP A 85 2.28 -11.67 -2.79
CA ASP A 85 1.79 -11.43 -1.42
C ASP A 85 0.55 -10.53 -1.39
N LEU A 86 0.52 -9.49 -2.23
CA LEU A 86 -0.65 -8.62 -2.41
C LEU A 86 -1.85 -9.42 -2.95
N LEU A 87 -1.65 -10.27 -3.96
CA LEU A 87 -2.71 -11.08 -4.56
C LEU A 87 -3.23 -12.16 -3.61
N GLU A 88 -2.36 -12.78 -2.82
CA GLU A 88 -2.76 -13.75 -1.79
C GLU A 88 -3.54 -13.07 -0.66
N SER A 89 -3.07 -11.91 -0.19
CA SER A 89 -3.72 -11.14 0.87
C SER A 89 -5.11 -10.64 0.45
N THR A 90 -5.25 -10.15 -0.78
CA THR A 90 -6.55 -9.71 -1.32
C THR A 90 -7.52 -10.86 -1.53
N LYS A 91 -7.06 -12.03 -2.00
CA LYS A 91 -7.88 -13.25 -2.08
C LYS A 91 -8.37 -13.71 -0.71
N LYS A 92 -7.50 -13.63 0.31
CA LYS A 92 -7.84 -14.00 1.68
C LYS A 92 -8.95 -13.11 2.26
N ILE A 93 -8.89 -11.79 2.00
CA ILE A 93 -9.92 -10.84 2.44
C ILE A 93 -11.25 -11.06 1.72
N ARG A 94 -11.23 -11.33 0.41
CA ARG A 94 -12.45 -11.59 -0.36
C ARG A 94 -13.16 -12.90 0.03
N ASN A 95 -12.42 -13.86 0.57
CA ASN A 95 -12.93 -15.16 0.98
C ASN A 95 -13.23 -15.27 2.48
N ALA A 96 -12.96 -14.20 3.25
CA ALA A 96 -13.26 -14.09 4.68
C ALA A 96 -14.65 -13.47 4.90
#